data_AF-A0A7V0ZGX9-F1
#
_entry.id   AF-A0A7V0ZGX9-F1
#
_cell.length_a   1.000
_cell.length_b   1.000
_cell.length_c   1.000
_cell.angle_alpha   90.00
_cell.angle_beta   90.00
_cell.angle_gamma   90.00
#
_symmetry.space_group_name_H-M   'P 1'
#
loop_
_entity.id
_entity.type
_entity.pdbx_description
1 polymer ?
#
loop_
_entity_poly.entity_id
_entity_poly.type
_entity_poly.pdbx_seq_one_letter_code
_entity_poly.pdbx_strand_id
1 'polypeptide(L)'
;MLQNALKKIFGTKSERDTKKIQPLVDEINSIFTGLSEKSDEDLVARTQSMKAEIAAVQESAQEDATAKELEKSELKKAVFAAEQEKLTELLPEAFAIVKETCRRLVGQTWRDRKSV
;
A
#
# COMPACT_ATOMS: atom_id res chain seq x y z
N MET A 1 8.90 -40.95 4.47
CA MET A 1 10.05 -40.64 3.59
C MET A 1 9.63 -39.96 2.27
N LEU A 2 8.60 -40.45 1.55
CA LEU A 2 8.15 -39.85 0.27
C LEU A 2 7.53 -38.44 0.39
N GLN A 3 6.77 -38.18 1.46
CA GLN A 3 6.14 -36.86 1.68
C GLN A 3 7.15 -35.74 1.95
N ASN A 4 8.30 -36.05 2.56
CA ASN A 4 9.36 -35.07 2.81
C ASN A 4 10.15 -34.78 1.54
N ALA A 5 10.33 -35.77 0.65
CA ALA A 5 10.95 -35.56 -0.66
C ALA A 5 10.08 -34.69 -1.59
N LEU A 6 8.76 -34.91 -1.62
CA LEU A 6 7.81 -34.09 -2.37
C LEU A 6 7.72 -32.64 -1.84
N LYS A 7 7.71 -32.43 -0.51
CA LYS A 7 7.82 -31.08 0.09
C LYS A 7 9.16 -30.41 -0.22
N LYS A 8 10.25 -31.16 -0.37
CA LYS A 8 11.57 -30.62 -0.76
C LYS A 8 11.64 -30.17 -2.21
N ILE A 9 10.87 -30.83 -3.10
CA ILE A 9 10.81 -30.52 -4.53
C ILE A 9 9.76 -29.43 -4.84
N PHE A 10 8.60 -29.43 -4.16
CA PHE A 10 7.50 -28.46 -4.38
C PHE A 10 7.41 -27.33 -3.35
N GLY A 11 8.26 -27.34 -2.32
CA GLY A 11 8.25 -26.37 -1.23
C GLY A 11 7.05 -26.48 -0.29
N THR A 12 7.10 -25.75 0.83
CA THR A 12 5.97 -25.61 1.75
C THR A 12 4.93 -24.61 1.21
N LYS A 13 3.68 -24.66 1.70
CA LYS A 13 2.67 -23.64 1.35
C LYS A 13 3.16 -22.23 1.69
N SER A 14 3.79 -22.07 2.85
CA SER A 14 4.38 -20.80 3.29
C SER A 14 5.43 -20.30 2.30
N GLU A 15 6.37 -21.16 1.87
CA GLU A 15 7.41 -20.77 0.89
C GLU A 15 6.81 -20.32 -0.44
N ARG A 16 5.75 -20.99 -0.91
CA ARG A 16 5.05 -20.58 -2.13
C ARG A 16 4.35 -19.25 -1.95
N ASP A 17 3.72 -19.00 -0.81
CA ASP A 17 3.01 -17.75 -0.54
C ASP A 17 4.00 -16.59 -0.36
N THR A 18 5.15 -16.80 0.29
CA THR A 18 6.26 -15.82 0.33
C THR A 18 6.76 -15.49 -1.08
N LYS A 19 6.99 -16.51 -1.93
CA LYS A 19 7.45 -16.30 -3.31
C LYS A 19 6.46 -15.48 -4.15
N LYS A 20 5.16 -15.56 -3.89
CA LYS A 20 4.15 -14.75 -4.59
C LYS A 20 4.23 -13.27 -4.23
N ILE A 21 4.60 -12.95 -2.98
CA ILE A 21 4.66 -11.57 -2.48
C ILE A 21 6.06 -10.97 -2.71
N GLN A 22 7.08 -11.79 -2.93
CA GLN A 22 8.45 -11.34 -3.17
C GLN A 22 8.58 -10.25 -4.25
N PRO A 23 7.93 -10.34 -5.44
CA PRO A 23 8.02 -9.28 -6.44
C PRO A 23 7.53 -7.92 -5.95
N LEU A 24 6.44 -7.92 -5.16
CA LEU A 24 5.90 -6.71 -4.57
C LEU A 24 6.87 -6.11 -3.53
N VAL A 25 7.52 -6.97 -2.73
CA VAL A 25 8.57 -6.53 -1.79
C VAL A 25 9.76 -5.94 -2.52
N ASP A 26 10.16 -6.52 -3.65
CA ASP A 26 11.26 -6.04 -4.46
C ASP A 26 10.93 -4.65 -5.06
N GLU A 27 9.69 -4.46 -5.53
CA GLU A 27 9.18 -3.16 -6.01
C GLU A 27 9.20 -2.10 -4.90
N ILE A 28 8.64 -2.42 -3.72
CA ILE A 28 8.67 -1.55 -2.53
C ILE A 28 10.12 -1.15 -2.20
N ASN A 29 11.03 -2.13 -2.20
CA ASN A 29 12.43 -1.89 -1.88
C ASN A 29 13.11 -1.00 -2.93
N SER A 30 12.78 -1.18 -4.22
CA SER A 30 13.28 -0.33 -5.29
C SER A 30 12.87 1.13 -5.07
N ILE A 31 11.60 1.41 -4.81
CA ILE A 31 11.11 2.78 -4.53
C ILE A 31 11.79 3.33 -3.28
N PHE A 32 11.83 2.54 -2.20
CA PHE A 32 12.41 2.92 -0.92
C PHE A 32 13.86 3.42 -1.05
N THR A 33 14.69 2.81 -1.91
CA THR A 33 16.09 3.26 -2.08
C THR A 33 16.22 4.71 -2.55
N GLY A 34 15.25 5.22 -3.32
CA GLY A 34 15.23 6.61 -3.78
C GLY A 34 14.66 7.62 -2.77
N LEU A 35 14.03 7.17 -1.69
CA LEU A 35 13.36 8.05 -0.73
C LEU A 35 14.32 8.70 0.28
N SER A 36 15.56 8.22 0.41
CA SER A 36 16.54 8.83 1.32
C SER A 36 16.91 10.26 0.96
N GLU A 37 16.71 10.66 -0.30
CA GLU A 37 17.00 12.01 -0.79
C GLU A 37 15.84 13.01 -0.56
N LYS A 38 14.67 12.52 -0.12
CA LYS A 38 13.47 13.34 0.09
C LYS A 38 13.41 13.93 1.50
N SER A 39 12.90 15.15 1.63
CA SER A 39 12.65 15.77 2.94
C SER A 39 11.45 15.13 3.65
N ASP A 40 11.25 15.43 4.93
CA ASP A 40 10.04 14.98 5.65
C ASP A 40 8.79 15.66 5.06
N GLU A 41 8.91 16.93 4.66
CA GLU A 41 7.85 17.68 3.98
C GLU A 41 7.46 17.04 2.65
N ASP A 42 8.43 16.55 1.88
CA ASP A 42 8.18 15.86 0.60
C ASP A 42 7.37 14.58 0.82
N LEU A 43 7.70 13.79 1.85
CA LEU A 43 6.99 12.55 2.18
C LEU A 43 5.55 12.84 2.65
N VAL A 44 5.36 13.90 3.43
CA VAL A 44 4.02 14.35 3.84
C VAL A 44 3.22 14.85 2.65
N ALA A 45 3.81 15.66 1.77
CA ALA A 45 3.18 16.17 0.57
C ALA A 45 2.77 15.03 -0.37
N ARG A 46 3.64 14.03 -0.58
CA ARG A 46 3.30 12.86 -1.40
C ARG A 46 2.12 12.08 -0.82
N THR A 47 2.11 11.88 0.50
CA THR A 47 0.98 11.23 1.20
C THR A 47 -0.32 12.00 1.02
N GLN A 48 -0.28 13.34 1.01
CA GLN A 48 -1.46 14.16 0.74
C GLN A 48 -1.95 14.02 -0.71
N SER A 49 -1.02 14.00 -1.68
CA SER A 49 -1.33 13.75 -3.09
C SER A 49 -2.04 12.40 -3.28
N MET A 50 -1.52 11.33 -2.66
CA MET A 50 -2.12 10.00 -2.76
C MET A 50 -3.57 9.98 -2.23
N LYS A 51 -3.84 10.68 -1.12
CA LYS A 51 -5.21 10.80 -0.59
C LYS A 51 -6.13 11.54 -1.55
N ALA A 52 -5.64 12.60 -2.18
CA ALA A 52 -6.40 13.35 -3.18
C ALA A 52 -6.69 12.49 -4.43
N GLU A 53 -5.72 11.70 -4.88
CA GLU A 53 -5.90 10.76 -6.00
C GLU A 53 -6.97 9.70 -5.70
N ILE A 54 -6.96 9.12 -4.49
CA ILE A 54 -7.97 8.13 -4.08
C ILE A 54 -9.37 8.77 -4.01
N ALA A 55 -9.47 9.97 -3.43
CA ALA A 55 -10.74 10.68 -3.35
C ALA A 55 -11.30 11.02 -4.74
N ALA A 56 -10.45 11.47 -5.66
CA ALA A 56 -10.84 11.75 -7.03
C ALA A 56 -11.38 10.51 -7.75
N VAL A 57 -10.76 9.34 -7.55
CA VAL A 57 -11.24 8.06 -8.12
C VAL A 57 -12.58 7.64 -7.53
N GLN A 58 -12.79 7.84 -6.23
CA GLN A 58 -14.08 7.57 -5.59
C GLN A 58 -15.18 8.47 -6.15
N GLU A 59 -14.91 9.76 -6.31
CA GLU A 59 -15.85 10.73 -6.88
C GLU A 59 -16.18 10.39 -8.33
N SER A 60 -15.19 10.14 -9.18
CA SER A 60 -15.44 9.78 -10.59
C SER A 60 -16.23 8.47 -10.71
N ALA A 61 -15.90 7.45 -9.90
CA ALA A 61 -16.62 6.19 -9.91
C ALA A 61 -18.07 6.33 -9.40
N GLN A 62 -18.30 7.23 -8.45
CA GLN A 62 -19.63 7.55 -7.93
C GLN A 62 -20.47 8.26 -8.99
N GLU A 63 -19.90 9.21 -9.71
CA GLU A 63 -20.55 9.91 -10.83
C GLU A 63 -20.90 8.95 -11.96
N ASP A 64 -19.95 8.11 -12.39
CA ASP A 64 -20.16 7.11 -13.44
C ASP A 64 -21.24 6.09 -13.08
N ALA A 65 -21.29 5.66 -11.82
CA ALA A 65 -22.29 4.72 -11.34
C ALA A 65 -23.68 5.35 -11.24
N THR A 66 -23.75 6.63 -10.86
CA THR A 66 -25.00 7.39 -10.80
C THR A 66 -25.54 7.69 -12.20
N ALA A 67 -24.66 8.04 -13.15
CA ALA A 67 -25.03 8.26 -14.55
C ALA A 67 -25.56 7.00 -15.24
N LYS A 68 -25.14 5.82 -14.78
CA LYS A 68 -25.63 4.51 -15.26
C LYS A 68 -26.89 4.02 -14.54
N GLU A 69 -27.47 4.83 -13.65
CA GLU A 69 -28.64 4.50 -12.82
C GLU A 69 -28.51 3.15 -12.09
N LEU A 70 -27.29 2.81 -11.64
CA LEU A 70 -27.03 1.54 -10.96
C LEU A 70 -27.74 1.50 -9.60
N GLU A 71 -28.23 0.33 -9.24
CA GLU A 71 -28.77 0.06 -7.91
C GLU A 71 -27.73 0.36 -6.82
N LYS A 72 -28.20 0.80 -5.64
CA LYS A 72 -27.32 1.24 -4.54
C LYS A 72 -26.27 0.19 -4.12
N SER A 73 -26.58 -1.09 -4.29
CA SER A 73 -25.65 -2.21 -4.04
C SER A 73 -24.54 -2.31 -5.10
N GLU A 74 -24.88 -2.10 -6.38
CA GLU A 74 -23.94 -2.20 -7.50
C GLU A 74 -23.04 -0.98 -7.59
N LEU A 75 -23.61 0.20 -7.32
CA LEU A 75 -22.86 1.44 -7.19
C LEU A 75 -21.74 1.33 -6.14
N LYS A 76 -22.06 0.81 -4.95
CA LYS A 76 -21.06 0.62 -3.88
C LYS A 76 -19.95 -0.34 -4.30
N LYS A 77 -20.30 -1.41 -5.03
CA LYS A 77 -19.30 -2.38 -5.52
C LYS A 77 -18.41 -1.76 -6.59
N ALA A 78 -18.97 -0.97 -7.50
CA ALA A 78 -18.22 -0.30 -8.55
C ALA A 78 -17.23 0.71 -7.98
N VAL A 79 -17.68 1.58 -7.05
CA VAL A 79 -16.82 2.55 -6.36
C VAL A 79 -15.74 1.83 -5.56
N PHE A 80 -16.10 0.78 -4.82
CA PHE A 80 -15.13 0.00 -4.07
C PHE A 80 -14.09 -0.66 -4.98
N ALA A 81 -14.49 -1.22 -6.13
CA ALA A 81 -13.56 -1.84 -7.08
C ALA A 81 -12.57 -0.81 -7.65
N ALA A 82 -13.04 0.37 -8.05
CA ALA A 82 -12.19 1.45 -8.54
C ALA A 82 -11.20 1.94 -7.47
N GLU A 83 -11.66 2.07 -6.21
CA GLU A 83 -10.81 2.40 -5.08
C GLU A 83 -9.74 1.33 -4.86
N GLN A 84 -10.11 0.03 -4.86
CA GLN A 84 -9.17 -1.06 -4.68
C GLN A 84 -8.11 -1.12 -5.77
N GLU A 85 -8.48 -0.81 -7.02
CA GLU A 85 -7.52 -0.71 -8.13
C GLU A 85 -6.50 0.38 -7.86
N LYS A 86 -6.95 1.61 -7.52
CA LYS A 86 -6.04 2.71 -7.23
C LYS A 86 -5.19 2.46 -5.98
N LEU A 87 -5.76 1.84 -4.95
CA LEU A 87 -5.03 1.44 -3.75
C LEU A 87 -3.95 0.41 -4.07
N THR A 88 -4.23 -0.54 -4.97
CA THR A 88 -3.25 -1.56 -5.39
C THR A 88 -2.10 -0.93 -6.19
N GLU A 89 -2.42 0.03 -7.07
CA GLU A 89 -1.41 0.81 -7.81
C GLU A 89 -0.49 1.61 -6.86
N LEU A 90 -1.08 2.27 -5.86
CA LEU A 90 -0.34 3.09 -4.90
C LEU A 90 0.35 2.29 -3.78
N LEU A 91 0.04 0.99 -3.66
CA LEU A 91 0.50 0.14 -2.55
C LEU A 91 2.03 0.11 -2.44
N PRO A 92 2.82 -0.13 -3.52
CA PRO A 92 4.27 -0.24 -3.39
C PRO A 92 4.91 1.06 -2.87
N GLU A 93 4.43 2.19 -3.38
CA GLU A 93 4.90 3.51 -2.98
C GLU A 93 4.49 3.85 -1.54
N ALA A 94 3.24 3.60 -1.17
CA ALA A 94 2.74 3.83 0.19
C ALA A 94 3.59 3.08 1.22
N PHE A 95 3.86 1.80 0.95
CA PHE A 95 4.67 0.97 1.83
C PHE A 95 6.14 1.42 1.86
N ALA A 96 6.69 1.92 0.75
CA ALA A 96 8.04 2.48 0.72
C ALA A 96 8.16 3.73 1.61
N ILE A 97 7.17 4.64 1.56
CA ILE A 97 7.11 5.84 2.40
C ILE A 97 6.99 5.45 3.89
N VAL A 98 6.11 4.50 4.23
CA VAL A 98 6.00 3.99 5.62
C VAL A 98 7.32 3.39 6.08
N LYS A 99 8.00 2.61 5.24
CA LYS A 99 9.29 2.02 5.57
C LYS A 99 10.35 3.09 5.84
N GLU A 100 10.41 4.14 5.01
CA GLU A 100 11.34 5.26 5.17
C GLU A 100 11.06 6.07 6.43
N THR A 101 9.80 6.39 6.70
CA THR A 101 9.42 7.09 7.93
C THR A 101 9.76 6.26 9.19
N CYS A 102 9.46 4.96 9.21
CA CYS A 102 9.88 4.09 10.32
C CYS A 102 11.40 4.12 10.54
N ARG A 103 12.19 4.13 9.46
CA ARG A 103 13.66 4.24 9.53
C ARG A 103 14.13 5.57 10.12
N ARG A 104 13.44 6.69 9.83
CA ARG A 104 13.77 8.03 10.38
C ARG A 104 13.37 8.20 11.84
N LEU A 105 12.26 7.57 12.23
CA LEU A 105 11.67 7.75 13.56
C LEU A 105 12.22 6.78 14.61
N VAL A 106 12.81 5.65 14.20
CA VAL A 106 13.39 4.69 15.15
C VAL A 106 14.49 5.35 15.98
N GLY A 107 14.41 5.21 17.31
CA GLY A 107 15.36 5.81 18.24
C GLY A 107 15.05 7.25 18.67
N GLN A 108 13.99 7.87 18.13
CA GLN A 108 13.56 9.18 18.60
C GLN A 108 12.78 9.08 19.91
N THR A 109 13.09 9.97 20.86
CA THR A 109 12.40 10.09 22.15
C THR A 109 11.74 11.46 22.25
N TRP A 110 10.44 11.48 22.47
CA TRP A 110 9.65 12.70 22.65
C TRP A 110 9.48 12.93 24.16
N ARG A 111 9.86 14.10 24.65
CA ARG A 111 9.43 14.52 26.01
C ARG A 111 8.06 15.16 25.88
N ASP A 112 7.11 14.66 26.65
CA ASP A 112 5.79 15.27 26.75
C ASP A 112 5.92 16.68 27.34
N ARG A 113 5.14 17.64 26.84
CA ARG A 113 5.23 19.07 27.24
C ARG A 113 4.65 19.32 28.65
N LYS A 114 4.32 18.27 29.41
CA LYS A 114 3.67 18.35 30.73
C LYS A 114 4.53 17.82 31.88
N SER A 115 5.85 18.02 31.82
CA SER A 115 6.74 17.79 32.96
C SER A 115 7.57 19.03 33.26
N VAL A 116 6.91 20.07 33.78
CA VAL A 116 7.49 21.10 34.65
C VAL A 116 6.49 21.33 35.77
#